data_AF-A0A959GN34-F1
#
_entry.id   AF-A0A959GN34-F1
#
_cell.length_a   1.000
_cell.length_b   1.000
_cell.length_c   1.000
_cell.angle_alpha   90.00
_cell.angle_beta   90.00
_cell.angle_gamma   90.00
#
_symmetry.space_group_name_H-M   'P 1'
#
loop_
_entity.id
_entity.type
_entity.pdbx_description
1 polymer ?
#
loop_
_entity_poly.entity_id
_entity_poly.type
_entity_poly.pdbx_seq_one_letter_code
_entity_poly.pdbx_strand_id
1 'polypeptide(L)'
;MRNLEPRRIKPRLLEYISSLEKKMCAIDANRRELLEQAARFIREKKHAGEIARLTFICTYNSRRSHFAQAWGQAAAYCFGVKGVECYSGGMKAATANPRAISALQRAGFKVEMAMNGPNPQYRL
;
A
#
# COMPACT_ATOMS: atom_id res chain seq x y z
N MET A 1 -13.85 9.89 -19.37
CA MET A 1 -12.56 9.31 -18.94
C MET A 1 -11.80 10.37 -18.14
N ARG A 2 -11.57 10.18 -16.84
CA ARG A 2 -10.79 11.14 -16.03
C ARG A 2 -9.30 10.79 -16.19
N ASN A 3 -8.59 11.59 -16.96
CA ASN A 3 -7.13 11.59 -17.02
C ASN A 3 -6.60 11.91 -15.60
N LEU A 4 -6.03 10.91 -14.94
CA LEU A 4 -5.31 11.08 -13.69
C LEU A 4 -3.88 11.51 -14.04
N GLU A 5 -3.71 12.82 -14.22
CA GLU A 5 -2.39 13.44 -14.35
C GLU A 5 -1.47 13.00 -13.19
N PRO A 6 -0.17 12.77 -13.43
CA PRO A 6 0.82 12.38 -12.40
C PRO A 6 1.08 13.46 -11.32
N ARG A 7 0.27 14.51 -11.26
CA ARG A 7 0.43 15.71 -10.41
C ARG A 7 -0.05 15.56 -8.95
N ARG A 8 -0.25 14.35 -8.41
CA ARG A 8 -0.83 14.16 -7.05
C ARG A 8 0.08 13.50 -6.02
N ILE A 9 1.29 13.06 -6.38
CA ILE A 9 2.22 12.47 -5.41
C ILE A 9 3.10 13.55 -4.81
N LYS A 10 3.19 13.61 -3.47
CA LYS A 10 4.07 14.56 -2.79
C LYS A 10 5.54 14.21 -3.09
N PRO A 11 6.42 15.19 -3.37
CA PRO A 11 7.84 14.94 -3.65
C PRO A 11 8.52 14.06 -2.59
N ARG A 12 8.24 14.32 -1.31
CA ARG A 12 8.74 13.52 -0.18
C ARG A 12 8.41 12.03 -0.27
N LEU A 13 7.22 11.67 -0.79
CA LEU A 13 6.84 10.26 -0.95
C LEU A 13 7.64 9.61 -2.09
N LEU A 14 7.88 10.34 -3.18
CA LEU A 14 8.74 9.86 -4.27
C LEU A 14 10.19 9.67 -3.80
N GLU A 15 10.74 10.65 -3.08
CA GLU A 15 12.08 10.54 -2.48
C GLU A 15 12.19 9.33 -1.55
N TYR A 16 11.16 9.11 -0.72
CA TYR A 16 11.12 7.95 0.16
C TYR A 16 11.10 6.64 -0.64
N ILE A 17 10.26 6.53 -1.68
CA ILE A 17 10.20 5.36 -2.56
C ILE A 17 11.55 5.10 -3.23
N SER A 18 12.19 6.12 -3.82
CA SER A 18 13.52 5.98 -4.41
C SER A 18 14.58 5.55 -3.40
N SER A 19 14.44 5.93 -2.13
CA SER A 19 15.33 5.44 -1.06
C SER A 19 15.12 3.96 -0.73
N LEU A 20 13.90 3.44 -0.93
CA LEU A 20 13.57 2.03 -0.73
C LEU A 20 14.07 1.15 -1.88
N GLU A 21 14.00 1.64 -3.12
CA GLU A 21 14.50 0.93 -4.30
C GLU A 21 15.97 0.53 -4.13
N LYS A 22 16.79 1.45 -3.59
CA LYS A 22 18.21 1.20 -3.27
C LYS A 22 18.43 0.08 -2.26
N LYS A 23 17.41 -0.30 -1.48
CA LYS A 23 17.47 -1.34 -0.44
C LYS A 23 16.86 -2.67 -0.89
N MET A 24 16.34 -2.77 -2.11
CA MET A 24 15.69 -3.99 -2.60
C MET A 24 16.65 -5.19 -2.64
N CYS A 25 17.95 -4.95 -2.82
CA CYS A 25 18.97 -6.00 -2.77
C CYS A 25 19.03 -6.74 -1.42
N ALA A 26 18.59 -6.10 -0.33
CA ALA A 26 18.57 -6.67 1.02
C ALA A 26 17.35 -7.57 1.30
N ILE A 27 16.41 -7.70 0.36
CA ILE A 27 15.27 -8.61 0.49
C ILE A 27 15.77 -10.04 0.32
N ASP A 28 15.56 -10.87 1.34
CA ASP A 28 15.96 -12.29 1.35
C ASP A 28 15.26 -13.11 0.26
N ALA A 29 15.86 -14.25 -0.10
CA ALA A 29 15.41 -15.09 -1.21
C ALA A 29 13.98 -15.61 -1.00
N ASN A 30 13.67 -16.08 0.22
CA ASN A 30 12.34 -16.62 0.54
C ASN A 30 11.27 -15.54 0.41
N ARG A 31 11.57 -14.31 0.86
CA ARG A 31 10.65 -13.18 0.69
C ARG A 31 10.50 -12.78 -0.76
N ARG A 32 11.58 -12.81 -1.55
CA ARG A 32 11.56 -12.49 -2.98
C ARG A 32 10.68 -13.45 -3.76
N GLU A 33 10.72 -14.74 -3.43
CA GLU A 33 9.86 -15.75 -4.05
C GLU A 33 8.38 -15.46 -3.82
N LEU A 34 7.98 -15.13 -2.59
CA LEU A 34 6.59 -14.75 -2.28
C LEU A 34 6.16 -13.47 -3.02
N LEU A 35 7.06 -12.50 -3.15
CA LEU A 35 6.78 -11.27 -3.90
C LEU A 35 6.62 -11.54 -5.39
N GLU A 36 7.39 -12.48 -5.95
CA GLU A 36 7.27 -12.86 -7.36
C GLU A 36 5.95 -13.58 -7.65
N GLN A 37 5.45 -14.40 -6.71
CA GLN A 37 4.12 -15.00 -6.83
C GLN A 37 3.02 -13.92 -6.87
N ALA A 38 3.11 -12.91 -6.00
CA ALA A 38 2.18 -11.78 -6.01
C ALA A 38 2.29 -10.96 -7.31
N ALA A 39 3.51 -10.71 -7.80
CA ALA A 39 3.73 -10.00 -9.06
C ALA A 39 3.16 -10.77 -10.25
N ARG A 40 3.31 -12.10 -10.27
CA ARG A 40 2.74 -12.98 -11.29
C ARG A 40 1.22 -12.89 -11.32
N PHE A 41 0.56 -13.00 -10.17
CA PHE A 41 -0.89 -12.84 -10.06
C PHE A 41 -1.37 -11.49 -10.64
N ILE A 42 -0.67 -10.39 -10.30
CA ILE A 42 -1.00 -9.06 -10.83
C ILE A 42 -0.85 -9.03 -12.35
N ARG A 43 0.22 -9.60 -12.91
CA ARG A 43 0.45 -9.67 -14.36
C ARG A 43 -0.64 -10.48 -15.05
N GLU A 44 -0.99 -11.65 -14.52
CA GLU A 44 -2.04 -12.52 -15.08
C GLU A 44 -3.39 -11.81 -15.13
N LYS A 45 -3.80 -11.16 -14.03
CA LYS A 45 -5.04 -10.36 -14.00
C LYS A 45 -5.01 -9.22 -15.01
N LYS A 46 -3.89 -8.50 -15.10
CA LYS A 46 -3.71 -7.43 -16.08
C LYS A 46 -3.81 -7.95 -17.53
N HIS A 47 -3.20 -9.10 -17.83
CA HIS A 47 -3.27 -9.72 -19.16
C HIS A 47 -4.69 -10.17 -19.53
N ALA A 48 -5.48 -10.59 -18.53
CA ALA A 48 -6.90 -10.93 -18.71
C ALA A 48 -7.82 -9.68 -18.79
N GLY A 49 -7.28 -8.46 -18.68
CA GLY A 49 -8.09 -7.24 -18.61
C GLY A 49 -8.88 -7.10 -17.29
N GLU A 50 -8.51 -7.87 -16.27
CA GLU A 50 -9.14 -7.90 -14.96
C GLU A 50 -8.42 -7.00 -13.94
N ILE A 51 -9.11 -6.71 -12.84
CA ILE A 51 -8.54 -5.99 -11.70
C ILE A 51 -7.86 -6.98 -10.76
N ALA A 52 -6.58 -6.77 -10.48
CA ALA A 52 -5.83 -7.47 -9.44
C ALA A 52 -6.21 -6.91 -8.06
N ARG A 53 -7.00 -7.67 -7.30
CA ARG A 53 -7.38 -7.33 -5.92
C ARG A 53 -6.46 -8.02 -4.93
N LEU A 54 -5.70 -7.24 -4.16
CA LEU A 54 -4.78 -7.75 -3.15
C LEU A 54 -5.35 -7.46 -1.75
N THR A 55 -5.54 -8.50 -0.95
CA THR A 55 -6.01 -8.35 0.44
C THR A 55 -4.90 -8.72 1.40
N PHE A 56 -4.42 -7.75 2.18
CA PHE A 56 -3.39 -7.96 3.18
C PHE A 56 -4.02 -8.26 4.54
N ILE A 57 -3.69 -9.40 5.14
CA ILE A 57 -4.25 -9.83 6.42
C ILE A 57 -3.19 -9.74 7.52
N CYS A 58 -3.56 -9.16 8.67
CA CYS A 58 -2.81 -9.33 9.91
C CYS A 58 -3.77 -9.51 11.09
N THR A 59 -3.29 -9.96 12.25
CA THR A 59 -4.17 -10.36 13.38
C THR A 59 -5.23 -9.33 13.76
N TYR A 60 -4.87 -8.05 13.86
CA TYR A 60 -5.71 -6.99 14.42
C TYR A 60 -6.15 -5.91 13.42
N ASN A 61 -5.75 -6.03 12.15
CA ASN A 61 -5.91 -4.97 11.16
C ASN A 61 -5.59 -3.55 11.67
N SER A 62 -4.45 -3.38 12.37
CA SER A 62 -4.12 -2.08 13.00
C SER A 62 -2.77 -1.51 12.58
N ARG A 63 -1.91 -2.32 11.93
CA ARG A 63 -0.52 -1.96 11.61
C ARG A 63 -0.04 -2.55 10.29
N ARG A 64 0.39 -3.81 10.28
CA ARG A 64 1.11 -4.44 9.16
C ARG A 64 0.28 -4.53 7.89
N SER A 65 -0.98 -4.92 8.01
CA SER A 65 -1.88 -4.99 6.85
C SER A 65 -2.24 -3.59 6.31
N HIS A 66 -2.36 -2.57 7.18
CA HIS A 66 -2.53 -1.18 6.75
C HIS A 66 -1.32 -0.66 5.99
N PHE A 67 -0.09 -0.95 6.47
CA PHE A 67 1.12 -0.61 5.72
C PHE A 67 1.15 -1.29 4.35
N ALA A 68 0.84 -2.58 4.29
CA ALA A 68 0.86 -3.30 3.02
C ALA A 68 -0.19 -2.77 2.04
N GLN A 69 -1.41 -2.44 2.50
CA GLN A 69 -2.43 -1.80 1.68
C GLN A 69 -1.95 -0.44 1.14
N ALA A 70 -1.47 0.44 2.03
CA ALA A 70 -1.03 1.78 1.65
C ALA A 70 0.14 1.74 0.66
N TRP A 71 1.16 0.94 0.94
CA TRP A 71 2.35 0.83 0.09
C TRP A 71 2.10 0.08 -1.20
N GLY A 72 1.25 -0.97 -1.20
CA GLY A 72 0.84 -1.65 -2.42
C GLY A 72 0.12 -0.71 -3.39
N GLN A 73 -0.81 0.08 -2.87
CA GLN A 73 -1.53 1.06 -3.69
C GLN A 73 -0.60 2.18 -4.18
N ALA A 74 0.27 2.69 -3.30
CA ALA A 74 1.25 3.72 -3.66
C ALA A 74 2.21 3.23 -4.75
N ALA A 75 2.75 2.02 -4.62
CA ALA A 75 3.65 1.44 -5.61
C ALA A 75 2.94 1.26 -6.96
N ALA A 76 1.74 0.67 -6.98
CA ALA A 76 0.98 0.51 -8.21
C ALA A 76 0.73 1.85 -8.92
N TYR A 77 0.41 2.89 -8.16
CA TYR A 77 0.22 4.23 -8.70
C TYR A 77 1.53 4.86 -9.20
N CYS A 78 2.61 4.84 -8.40
CA CYS A 78 3.91 5.43 -8.75
C CYS A 78 4.56 4.78 -9.97
N PHE A 79 4.46 3.46 -10.09
CA PHE A 79 5.05 2.69 -11.19
C PHE A 79 4.10 2.51 -12.38
N GLY A 80 2.94 3.18 -12.39
CA GLY A 80 2.00 3.13 -13.51
C GLY A 80 1.34 1.75 -13.74
N VAL A 81 1.31 0.90 -12.72
CA VAL A 81 0.65 -0.42 -12.78
C VAL A 81 -0.85 -0.24 -12.57
N LYS A 82 -1.56 -0.04 -13.68
CA LYS A 82 -3.03 0.08 -13.70
C LYS A 82 -3.71 -1.24 -13.34
N GLY A 83 -4.93 -1.16 -12.82
CA GLY A 83 -5.77 -2.33 -12.52
C GLY A 83 -5.39 -3.04 -11.22
N VAL A 84 -4.81 -2.33 -10.24
CA VAL A 84 -4.47 -2.88 -8.92
C VAL A 84 -5.27 -2.17 -7.83
N GLU A 85 -6.01 -2.95 -7.04
CA GLU A 85 -6.75 -2.49 -5.86
C GLU A 85 -6.21 -3.20 -4.61
N CYS A 86 -5.80 -2.43 -3.61
CA CYS A 86 -5.27 -2.97 -2.36
C CYS A 86 -6.26 -2.78 -1.21
N TYR A 87 -6.44 -3.85 -0.43
CA TYR A 87 -7.30 -3.92 0.75
C TYR A 87 -6.53 -4.46 1.94
N SER A 88 -7.07 -4.24 3.13
CA SER A 88 -6.56 -4.88 4.34
C SER A 88 -7.68 -5.45 5.18
N GLY A 89 -7.37 -6.52 5.90
CA GLY A 89 -8.28 -7.15 6.85
C GLY A 89 -7.54 -7.65 8.09
N GLY A 90 -8.30 -8.19 9.03
CA GLY A 90 -7.77 -8.84 10.20
C GLY A 90 -8.79 -9.70 10.90
N MET A 91 -8.30 -10.64 11.71
CA MET A 91 -9.14 -11.62 12.38
C MET A 91 -9.84 -11.04 13.63
N LYS A 92 -9.28 -9.98 14.19
CA LYS A 92 -9.82 -9.27 15.35
C LYS A 92 -9.92 -7.78 15.04
N ALA A 93 -11.04 -7.16 15.40
CA ALA A 93 -11.19 -5.71 15.31
C ALA A 93 -10.29 -5.03 16.35
N ALA A 94 -9.51 -4.06 15.90
CA ALA A 94 -8.78 -3.14 16.76
C ALA A 94 -8.73 -1.76 16.09
N THR A 95 -8.36 -0.77 16.88
CA THR A 95 -8.20 0.59 16.37
C THR A 95 -6.95 0.72 15.52
N ALA A 96 -7.00 1.58 14.50
CA ALA A 96 -5.81 1.91 13.71
C ALA A 96 -4.70 2.42 14.63
N ASN A 97 -3.51 1.82 14.54
CA ASN A 97 -2.45 2.17 15.46
C ASN A 97 -1.87 3.56 15.10
N PRO A 98 -1.84 4.53 16.04
CA PRO A 98 -1.40 5.88 15.74
C PRO A 98 0.07 5.95 15.30
N ARG A 99 0.91 4.98 15.70
CA ARG A 99 2.30 4.90 15.25
C ARG A 99 2.41 4.49 13.78
N ALA A 100 1.48 3.67 13.28
CA ALA A 100 1.42 3.31 11.86
C ALA A 100 1.00 4.52 11.02
N ILE A 101 -0.01 5.26 11.47
CA ILE A 101 -0.44 6.53 10.86
C ILE A 101 0.71 7.54 10.82
N SER A 102 1.38 7.75 11.95
CA SER A 102 2.53 8.66 12.05
C SER A 102 3.69 8.24 11.13
N ALA A 103 3.91 6.93 10.96
CA ALA A 103 4.94 6.43 10.05
C ALA A 103 4.61 6.70 8.57
N LEU A 104 3.36 6.53 8.16
CA LEU A 104 2.90 6.89 6.81
C LEU A 104 3.07 8.39 6.55
N GLN A 105 2.68 9.24 7.50
CA GLN A 105 2.89 10.68 7.40
C GLN A 105 4.37 11.04 7.25
N ARG A 106 5.25 10.43 8.05
CA ARG A 106 6.71 10.61 7.93
C ARG A 106 7.29 10.13 6.60
N ALA A 107 6.71 9.10 6.01
CA ALA A 107 7.07 8.63 4.67
C ALA A 107 6.55 9.53 3.54
N GLY A 108 5.72 10.54 3.86
CA GLY A 108 5.22 11.50 2.88
C GLY A 108 3.78 11.27 2.42
N PHE A 109 3.07 10.28 2.96
CA PHE A 109 1.64 10.11 2.69
C PHE A 109 0.85 11.32 3.21
N LYS A 110 -0.16 11.75 2.45
CA LYS A 110 -1.22 12.59 3.03
C LYS A 110 -2.10 11.65 3.84
N VAL A 111 -2.32 11.93 5.12
CA VAL A 111 -3.21 11.12 5.95
C VAL A 111 -4.17 12.06 6.65
N GLU A 112 -5.45 11.91 6.33
CA GLU A 112 -6.55 12.72 6.88
C GLU A 112 -7.40 11.85 7.78
N MET A 113 -7.77 12.37 8.96
CA MET A 113 -8.78 11.72 9.79
C MET A 113 -10.15 11.95 9.13
N ALA A 114 -10.73 10.90 8.59
CA ALA A 114 -12.03 10.94 7.92
C ALA A 114 -13.20 10.85 8.91
N MET A 115 -13.01 10.12 10.01
CA MET A 115 -14.00 9.98 11.07
C MET A 115 -13.29 9.94 12.43
N ASN A 116 -13.75 10.78 13.35
CA ASN A 116 -13.28 10.77 14.74
C ASN A 116 -14.18 9.85 15.59
N GLY A 117 -13.61 9.26 16.64
CA GLY A 117 -14.33 8.38 17.56
C GLY A 117 -13.40 7.37 18.24
N PRO A 118 -13.95 6.39 18.98
CA PRO A 118 -13.16 5.36 19.67
C PRO A 118 -12.28 4.54 18.70
N ASN A 119 -12.70 4.40 17.45
CA ASN A 119 -11.92 3.82 16.35
C ASN A 119 -11.85 4.80 15.18
N PRO A 120 -10.88 5.74 15.17
CA PRO A 120 -10.81 6.75 14.14
C PRO A 120 -10.49 6.11 12.78
N GLN A 121 -11.15 6.61 11.73
CA GLN A 121 -10.92 6.18 10.35
C GLN A 121 -10.06 7.21 9.63
N TYR A 122 -9.10 6.72 8.84
CA TYR A 122 -8.14 7.55 8.12
C TYR A 122 -8.27 7.36 6.61
N ARG A 123 -8.04 8.44 5.85
CA ARG A 123 -7.99 8.48 4.39
C ARG A 123 -6.59 8.86 3.93
N LEU A 124 -6.08 8.15 2.92
CA LEU A 124 -4.79 8.39 2.27
C LEU A 124 -4.97 9.12 0.93
#